data_AF-A0AA87BAF4-F1
#
_entry.id   AF-A0AA87BAF4-F1
#
_cell.length_a   1.000
_cell.length_b   1.000
_cell.length_c   1.000
_cell.angle_alpha   90.00
_cell.angle_beta   90.00
_cell.angle_gamma   90.00
#
_symmetry.space_group_name_H-M   'P 1'
#
loop_
_entity.id
_entity.type
_entity.pdbx_description
1 polymer ?
#
loop_
_entity_poly.entity_id
_entity_poly.type
_entity_poly.pdbx_seq_one_letter_code
_entity_poly.pdbx_strand_id
1 'polypeptide(L)' 'MTLKGSWNSYSAPFPGREWTNAIELISKNKIDVESLITHKFTLKDVDKAFEMILGRTEPFGKILILPEL' A
#
# COMPACT_ATOMS: atom_id res chain seq x y z
N MET A 1 -17.06 21.28 -19.43
CA MET A 1 -16.54 20.55 -18.24
C MET A 1 -17.06 19.13 -18.32
N THR A 2 -16.21 18.12 -18.10
CA THR A 2 -16.59 16.71 -18.19
C THR A 2 -16.30 16.01 -16.87
N LEU A 3 -17.32 15.41 -16.27
CA LEU A 3 -17.18 14.54 -15.09
C LEU A 3 -16.82 13.13 -15.56
N LYS A 4 -15.79 12.53 -14.95
CA LYS A 4 -15.42 11.12 -15.17
C LYS A 4 -15.50 10.38 -13.85
N GLY A 5 -16.33 9.34 -13.80
CA GLY A 5 -16.34 8.39 -12.69
C GLY A 5 -15.12 7.47 -12.76
N SER A 6 -14.56 7.12 -11.61
CA SER A 6 -13.53 6.11 -11.47
C SER A 6 -13.97 5.12 -10.39
N TRP A 7 -13.85 3.83 -10.67
CA TRP A 7 -14.22 2.78 -9.74
C TRP A 7 -13.25 1.62 -9.85
N ASN A 8 -12.62 1.25 -8.73
CA ASN A 8 -11.53 0.28 -8.67
C ASN A 8 -10.32 0.64 -9.54
N SER A 9 -9.51 -0.36 -9.88
CA SER A 9 -8.20 -0.19 -10.52
C SER A 9 -7.96 -1.28 -11.56
N TYR A 10 -8.99 -1.61 -12.35
CA TYR A 10 -8.94 -2.68 -13.33
C TYR A 10 -9.37 -2.20 -14.71
N SER A 11 -8.74 -2.77 -15.73
CA SER A 11 -9.13 -2.61 -17.13
C SER A 11 -8.98 -3.94 -17.88
N ALA A 12 -9.52 -4.01 -19.10
CA ALA A 12 -9.33 -5.16 -19.96
C ALA A 12 -8.01 -5.01 -20.76
N PRO A 13 -7.29 -6.12 -21.04
CA PRO A 13 -7.50 -7.46 -20.47
C PRO A 13 -7.12 -7.49 -18.99
N PHE A 14 -7.81 -8.32 -18.19
CA PHE A 14 -7.57 -8.42 -16.75
C PHE A 14 -6.10 -8.74 -16.43
N PRO A 15 -5.48 -8.08 -15.43
CA PRO A 15 -6.08 -7.09 -14.51
C PRO A 15 -6.05 -5.65 -15.05
N GLY A 16 -5.48 -5.42 -16.22
CA GLY A 16 -5.36 -4.11 -16.84
C GLY A 16 -3.94 -3.59 -16.86
N ARG A 17 -3.66 -2.65 -17.77
CA ARG A 17 -2.32 -2.05 -17.96
C ARG A 17 -1.82 -1.31 -16.71
N GLU A 18 -2.72 -0.85 -15.86
CA GLU A 18 -2.42 -0.13 -14.63
C GLU A 18 -1.52 -0.95 -13.71
N TRP A 19 -1.77 -2.26 -13.62
CA TRP A 19 -1.00 -3.19 -12.80
C TRP A 19 0.43 -3.37 -13.31
N THR A 20 0.60 -3.63 -14.61
CA THR A 20 1.93 -3.80 -15.20
C THR A 20 2.72 -2.49 -15.20
N ASN A 21 2.07 -1.36 -15.46
CA ASN A 21 2.73 -0.04 -15.42
C ASN A 21 3.19 0.30 -14.00
N ALA A 22 2.38 0.02 -12.98
CA ALA A 22 2.75 0.26 -11.58
C ALA A 22 4.01 -0.54 -11.21
N ILE A 23 4.05 -1.84 -11.54
CA ILE A 23 5.22 -2.70 -11.31
C ILE A 23 6.45 -2.16 -12.06
N GLU A 24 6.31 -1.77 -13.33
CA GLU A 24 7.41 -1.24 -14.12
C GLU A 24 7.99 0.04 -13.49
N LEU A 25 7.14 0.97 -13.07
CA LEU A 25 7.56 2.23 -12.44
C LEU A 25 8.28 1.99 -11.11
N ILE A 26 7.77 1.07 -10.28
CA ILE A 26 8.39 0.69 -9.02
C ILE A 26 9.74 0.00 -9.29
N SER A 27 9.80 -0.96 -10.21
CA SER A 27 11.04 -1.69 -10.55
C SER A 27 12.15 -0.80 -11.11
N LYS A 28 11.77 0.33 -11.73
CA LYS A 28 12.69 1.33 -12.28
C LYS A 28 13.01 2.44 -11.27
N ASN A 29 12.59 2.31 -10.01
CA ASN A 29 12.73 3.31 -8.95
C ASN A 29 12.19 4.70 -9.37
N LYS A 30 11.19 4.74 -10.25
CA LYS A 30 10.52 5.99 -10.67
C LYS A 30 9.47 6.45 -9.67
N ILE A 31 9.01 5.53 -8.82
CA ILE A 31 8.14 5.79 -7.68
C ILE A 31 8.81 5.17 -6.47
N ASP A 32 9.11 6.00 -5.46
CA ASP A 32 9.59 5.53 -4.17
C ASP A 32 8.38 5.10 -3.31
N VAL A 33 8.22 3.78 -3.17
CA VAL A 33 7.18 3.18 -2.32
C VAL A 33 7.70 2.84 -0.93
N GLU A 34 9.02 2.84 -0.73
CA GLU A 34 9.62 2.49 0.56
C GLU A 34 9.38 3.59 1.59
N SER A 35 9.48 4.86 1.18
CA SER A 35 9.20 6.01 2.07
C SER A 35 7.75 6.11 2.54
N LEU A 36 6.82 5.38 1.91
CA LEU A 36 5.44 5.29 2.39
C LEU A 36 5.30 4.39 3.63
N ILE A 37 6.24 3.46 3.83
CA ILE A 37 6.21 2.46 4.90
C ILE A 37 6.72 3.09 6.19
N THR A 38 5.84 3.31 7.16
CA THR A 38 6.20 3.88 8.46
C THR A 38 6.51 2.79 9.50
N HIS A 39 5.82 1.64 9.43
CA HIS A 39 6.01 0.55 10.40
C HIS A 39 5.95 -0.83 9.73
N LYS A 40 6.64 -1.79 10.36
CA LYS A 40 6.61 -3.21 10.02
C LYS A 40 6.34 -4.00 11.31
N PHE A 41 5.36 -4.90 11.26
CA PHE A 41 5.04 -5.81 12.35
C PHE A 41 5.11 -7.24 11.86
N THR A 42 5.42 -8.16 12.78
CA THR A 42 5.24 -9.60 12.53
C THR A 42 3.75 -9.94 12.52
N LEU A 43 3.38 -11.13 12.05
CA LEU A 43 2.01 -11.62 12.23
C LEU A 43 1.65 -11.80 13.72
N LYS A 44 2.62 -12.19 14.55
CA LYS A 44 2.44 -12.39 15.99
C LYS A 44 2.15 -11.08 16.72
N ASP A 45 2.70 -9.97 16.25
CA ASP A 45 2.59 -8.63 16.85
C ASP A 45 1.55 -7.74 16.14
N VAL A 46 0.65 -8.33 15.35
CA VAL A 46 -0.37 -7.58 14.60
C VAL A 46 -1.33 -6.82 15.52
N ASP A 47 -1.58 -7.34 16.72
CA ASP A 47 -2.37 -6.70 17.78
C ASP A 47 -1.79 -5.33 18.16
N LYS A 48 -0.48 -5.24 18.34
CA LYS A 48 0.22 -3.98 18.65
C LYS A 48 0.05 -2.93 17.55
N ALA A 49 0.03 -3.37 16.29
CA ALA A 49 -0.24 -2.47 15.16
C ALA A 49 -1.65 -1.86 15.28
N PHE A 50 -2.65 -2.67 15.62
CA PHE A 50 -4.02 -2.19 15.83
C PHE A 50 -4.17 -1.30 17.05
N GLU A 51 -3.53 -1.64 18.18
CA GLU A 51 -3.52 -0.80 19.38
C GLU A 51 -2.94 0.59 19.08
N MET A 52 -1.81 0.67 18.37
CA MET A 52 -1.20 1.92 17.93
C MET A 52 -2.14 2.73 17.02
N ILE A 53 -2.79 2.09 16.04
CA ILE A 53 -3.71 2.76 15.11
C ILE A 53 -4.93 3.32 15.85
N LEU A 54 -5.57 2.51 16.70
CA LEU A 54 -6.78 2.87 17.42
C LEU A 54 -6.51 3.92 18.50
N GLY A 55 -5.40 3.75 19.22
CA GLY A 55 -4.95 4.69 20.25
C GLY A 55 -4.31 5.96 19.67
N ARG A 56 -3.98 5.98 18.37
CA ARG A 56 -3.25 7.06 17.69
C ARG A 56 -1.99 7.46 18.45
N THR A 57 -1.26 6.48 18.97
CA THR A 57 -0.11 6.72 19.83
C THR A 57 1.13 7.21 19.07
N GLU A 58 1.18 6.96 17.76
CA GLU A 58 2.27 7.37 16.86
C GLU A 58 1.73 7.86 15.51
N PRO A 59 2.43 8.75 14.78
CA PRO A 59 2.11 9.04 13.38
C PRO A 59 2.33 7.81 12.51
N PHE A 60 1.35 7.44 11.67
CA PHE A 60 1.47 6.28 10.79
C PHE A 60 0.97 6.57 9.37
N GLY A 61 1.62 5.90 8.40
CA GLY A 61 1.26 5.86 7.00
C GLY A 61 0.97 4.41 6.57
N LYS A 62 1.78 3.86 5.66
CA LYS A 62 1.66 2.44 5.31
C LYS A 62 2.30 1.58 6.41
N ILE A 63 1.51 0.67 6.96
CA ILE A 63 1.99 -0.37 7.88
C ILE A 63 2.01 -1.70 7.11
N LEU A 64 3.11 -2.46 7.22
CA LEU A 64 3.24 -3.79 6.65
C LEU A 64 3.20 -4.86 7.74
N ILE A 65 2.43 -5.92 7.50
CA ILE A 65 2.48 -7.15 8.31
C ILE A 65 3.32 -8.15 7.53
N LEU A 66 4.45 -8.55 8.11
CA LEU A 66 5.46 -9.40 7.48
C LEU A 66 5.50 -10.71 8.30
N PRO A 67 4.92 -11.81 7.79
CA PRO A 67 4.68 -13.01 8.61
C PRO A 67 5.92 -13.66 9.24
N GLU A 68 7.08 -13.52 8.61
CA GLU A 68 8.33 -14.21 8.97
C GLU A 68 9.43 -13.25 9.47
N LEU A 69 9.08 -12.02 9.84
CA LEU A 69 10.07 -11.01 10.26
C LEU A 69 10.76 -11.38 11.58
#